data_AF-A0A7V2ZGD9-F1
#
_entry.id   AF-A0A7V2ZGD9-F1
#
_cell.length_a   1.000
_cell.length_b   1.000
_cell.length_c   1.000
_cell.angle_alpha   90.00
_cell.angle_beta   90.00
_cell.angle_gamma   90.00
#
_symmetry.space_group_name_H-M   'P 1'
#
loop_
_entity.id
_entity.type
_entity.pdbx_description
1 polymer ?
#
loop_
_entity_poly.entity_id
_entity_poly.type
_entity_poly.pdbx_seq_one_letter_code
_entity_poly.pdbx_strand_id
1 'polypeptide(L)'
;MSKKQTKTVKKPKYEITIDHPKDGEVITHKVHYAVRIGTPNNGVVELSIDGSEFHRCRHSVGYWWYDWYNLPVGKHVLVARLVDPQKNRTLKKSQPVKCIVK
;
A
#
# COMPACT_ATOMS: atom_id res chain seq x y z
N MET A 1 -0.08 32.30 31.62
CA MET A 1 0.47 32.10 30.26
C MET A 1 0.86 30.64 30.09
N SER A 2 0.03 29.80 29.46
CA SER A 2 0.34 28.38 29.24
C SER A 2 1.28 28.20 28.06
N LYS A 3 2.47 27.63 28.32
CA LYS A 3 3.43 27.25 27.28
C LYS A 3 2.86 26.09 26.47
N LYS A 4 2.52 26.32 25.19
CA LYS A 4 2.24 25.24 24.22
C LYS A 4 3.54 24.49 23.95
N GLN A 5 3.66 23.27 24.44
CA GLN A 5 4.73 22.35 24.03
C GLN A 5 4.48 21.91 22.59
N THR A 6 5.27 22.44 21.66
CA THR A 6 5.38 21.91 20.29
C THR A 6 6.08 20.55 20.36
N LYS A 7 5.31 19.46 20.27
CA LYS A 7 5.86 18.12 20.05
C LYS A 7 6.56 18.11 18.68
N THR A 8 7.88 18.01 18.67
CA THR A 8 8.66 17.71 17.46
C THR A 8 8.32 16.31 16.98
N VAL A 9 7.50 16.21 15.94
CA VAL A 9 7.18 14.95 15.27
C VAL A 9 8.42 14.53 14.48
N LYS A 10 9.12 13.48 14.91
CA LYS A 10 10.18 12.86 14.11
C LYS A 10 9.56 12.28 12.84
N LYS A 11 10.03 12.71 11.67
CA LYS A 11 9.62 12.11 10.40
C LYS A 11 9.96 10.61 10.38
N PRO A 12 9.04 9.74 9.94
CA PRO A 12 9.33 8.32 9.82
C PRO A 12 10.48 8.10 8.83
N LYS A 13 11.35 7.12 9.11
CA LYS A 13 12.50 6.79 8.25
C LYS A 13 12.10 6.32 6.84
N TYR A 14 10.96 5.65 6.75
CA TYR A 14 10.41 5.10 5.51
C TYR A 14 8.93 5.42 5.40
N GLU A 15 8.47 5.62 4.18
CA GLU A 15 7.12 5.95 3.81
C GLU A 15 6.66 5.04 2.68
N ILE A 16 5.43 4.55 2.77
CA ILE A 16 4.78 3.76 1.72
C ILE A 16 3.27 3.96 1.84
N THR A 17 2.62 4.27 0.73
CA THR A 17 1.18 4.55 0.66
C THR A 17 0.55 3.77 -0.48
N ILE A 18 -0.62 3.18 -0.21
CA ILE A 18 -1.50 2.72 -1.29
C ILE A 18 -2.24 3.98 -1.76
N ASP A 19 -1.92 4.44 -2.98
CA ASP A 19 -2.51 5.64 -3.55
C ASP A 19 -3.88 5.34 -4.16
N HIS A 20 -4.02 4.17 -4.78
CA HIS A 20 -5.28 3.62 -5.27
C HIS A 20 -5.35 2.11 -5.03
N PRO A 21 -6.51 1.56 -4.61
CA PRO A 21 -7.75 2.28 -4.34
C PRO A 21 -7.63 3.22 -3.13
N LYS A 22 -8.55 4.19 -3.02
CA LYS A 22 -8.73 4.97 -1.79
C LYS A 22 -9.47 4.15 -0.74
N ASP A 23 -9.30 4.51 0.53
CA ASP A 23 -10.07 3.88 1.60
C ASP A 23 -11.58 4.12 1.39
N GLY A 24 -12.36 3.05 1.39
CA GLY A 24 -13.78 3.04 1.07
C GLY A 24 -14.12 3.04 -0.43
N GLU A 25 -13.14 3.01 -1.34
CA GLU A 25 -13.41 3.04 -2.79
C GLU A 25 -14.22 1.82 -3.25
N VAL A 26 -15.18 2.07 -4.15
CA VAL A 26 -16.02 1.05 -4.76
C VAL A 26 -15.48 0.73 -6.16
N ILE A 27 -14.96 -0.47 -6.34
CA ILE A 27 -14.43 -0.98 -7.60
C ILE A 27 -15.55 -1.72 -8.34
N THR A 28 -15.92 -1.24 -9.52
CA THR A 28 -17.00 -1.82 -10.35
C THR A 28 -16.48 -2.73 -11.46
N HIS A 29 -15.22 -2.58 -11.87
CA HIS A 29 -14.59 -3.38 -12.91
C HIS A 29 -13.91 -4.62 -12.30
N LYS A 30 -14.62 -5.75 -12.27
CA LYS A 30 -14.15 -6.99 -11.62
C LYS A 30 -13.06 -7.76 -12.37
N VAL A 31 -12.93 -7.52 -13.67
CA VAL A 31 -12.01 -8.30 -14.52
C VAL A 31 -10.56 -7.93 -14.20
N HIS A 32 -10.28 -6.64 -14.03
CA HIS A 32 -8.94 -6.13 -13.77
C HIS A 32 -8.99 -4.78 -13.04
N TYR A 33 -8.11 -4.63 -12.06
CA TYR A 33 -7.84 -3.37 -11.38
C TYR A 33 -6.35 -3.25 -11.08
N ALA A 34 -5.76 -2.09 -11.34
CA ALA A 34 -4.35 -1.83 -11.04
C ALA A 34 -4.22 -1.04 -9.72
N VAL A 35 -3.77 -1.71 -8.66
CA VAL A 35 -3.45 -1.06 -7.39
C VAL A 35 -2.19 -0.23 -7.57
N ARG A 36 -2.25 1.06 -7.24
CA ARG A 36 -1.10 1.99 -7.33
C ARG A 36 -0.54 2.26 -5.94
N ILE A 37 0.77 2.06 -5.78
CA ILE A 37 1.49 2.25 -4.52
C ILE A 37 2.64 3.24 -4.73
N GLY A 38 2.73 4.22 -3.83
CA GLY A 38 3.77 5.24 -3.80
C GLY A 38 4.77 5.00 -2.67
N THR A 39 6.05 5.22 -2.95
CA THR A 39 7.10 5.33 -1.94
C THR A 39 8.27 6.13 -2.50
N PRO A 40 8.87 7.07 -1.74
CA PRO A 40 10.10 7.74 -2.15
C PRO A 40 11.35 6.91 -1.82
N ASN A 41 11.19 5.73 -1.18
CA ASN A 41 12.30 4.95 -0.67
C ASN A 41 12.73 3.84 -1.64
N ASN A 42 14.03 3.54 -1.66
CA ASN A 42 14.57 2.40 -2.39
C ASN A 42 14.15 1.08 -1.73
N GLY A 43 13.77 0.10 -2.55
CA GLY A 43 13.42 -1.24 -2.10
C GLY A 43 12.54 -1.96 -3.11
N VAL A 44 11.90 -3.02 -2.65
CA VAL A 44 10.87 -3.75 -3.40
C VAL A 44 9.53 -3.56 -2.70
N VAL A 45 8.47 -3.25 -3.45
CA VAL A 45 7.13 -3.19 -2.89
C VAL A 45 6.39 -4.49 -3.15
N GLU A 46 5.67 -4.94 -2.14
CA GLU A 46 4.79 -6.10 -2.22
C GLU A 46 3.43 -5.77 -1.61
N LEU A 47 2.38 -6.45 -2.06
CA LEU A 47 1.00 -6.23 -1.64
C LEU A 47 0.38 -7.53 -1.12
N SER A 48 -0.35 -7.43 -0.01
CA SER A 48 -1.21 -8.49 0.52
C SER A 48 -2.67 -8.03 0.43
N ILE A 49 -3.55 -8.98 0.11
CA ILE A 49 -5.00 -8.80 0.01
C ILE A 49 -5.63 -9.70 1.08
N ASP A 50 -6.45 -9.13 1.96
CA ASP A 50 -7.12 -9.84 3.05
C ASP A 50 -6.19 -10.62 3.99
N GLY A 51 -4.93 -10.17 4.10
CA GLY A 51 -3.92 -10.82 4.93
C GLY A 51 -3.31 -12.09 4.32
N SER A 52 -3.51 -12.31 3.01
CA SER A 52 -2.84 -13.36 2.24
C SER A 52 -1.32 -13.16 2.17
N GLU A 53 -0.65 -14.06 1.46
CA GLU A 53 0.75 -13.87 1.07
C GLU A 53 0.97 -12.51 0.39
N PHE A 54 2.16 -11.95 0.58
CA PHE A 54 2.58 -10.73 -0.08
C PHE A 54 3.12 -11.06 -1.48
N HIS A 55 2.57 -10.41 -2.50
CA HIS A 55 3.00 -10.56 -3.88
C HIS A 55 3.75 -9.34 -4.36
N ARG A 56 4.83 -9.58 -5.13
CA ARG A 56 5.69 -8.51 -5.64
C ARG A 56 4.96 -7.61 -6.63
N CYS A 57 5.08 -6.30 -6.43
CA CYS A 57 4.55 -5.30 -7.33
C CYS A 57 5.55 -5.01 -8.46
N ARG A 58 5.04 -4.59 -9.61
CA ARG A 58 5.84 -4.14 -10.77
C ARG A 58 6.14 -2.65 -10.62
N HIS A 59 7.42 -2.26 -10.71
CA HIS A 59 7.80 -0.85 -10.74
C HIS A 59 7.70 -0.29 -12.17
N SER A 60 6.95 0.78 -12.36
CA SER A 60 6.76 1.42 -13.66
C SER A 60 6.33 2.88 -13.51
N VAL A 61 6.96 3.78 -14.28
CA VAL A 61 6.64 5.21 -14.34
C VAL A 61 6.64 5.89 -12.95
N GLY A 62 7.59 5.51 -12.09
CA GLY A 62 7.77 6.11 -10.75
C GLY A 62 6.82 5.60 -9.67
N TYR A 63 6.01 4.58 -9.97
CA TYR A 63 5.09 3.94 -9.03
C TYR A 63 5.26 2.43 -9.02
N TRP A 64 4.67 1.80 -8.00
CA TRP A 64 4.53 0.36 -7.91
C TRP A 64 3.09 -0.05 -8.22
N TRP A 65 2.95 -1.08 -9.03
CA TRP A 65 1.67 -1.55 -9.56
C TRP A 65 1.46 -3.01 -9.21
N TYR A 66 0.27 -3.33 -8.72
CA TYR A 66 -0.20 -4.70 -8.63
C TYR A 66 -1.44 -4.87 -9.50
N ASP A 67 -1.31 -5.68 -10.54
CA ASP A 67 -2.38 -5.99 -11.46
C ASP A 67 -3.26 -7.09 -10.83
N TRP A 68 -4.38 -6.68 -10.24
CA TRP A 68 -5.33 -7.58 -9.61
C TRP A 68 -6.39 -8.01 -10.64
N TYR A 69 -6.46 -9.31 -10.90
CA TYR A 69 -7.40 -9.90 -11.87
C TYR A 69 -8.49 -10.71 -11.16
N ASN A 70 -9.65 -10.83 -11.81
CA ASN A 70 -10.78 -11.65 -11.35
C ASN A 70 -11.12 -11.35 -9.89
N LEU A 71 -11.33 -10.07 -9.59
CA LEU A 71 -11.54 -9.58 -8.23
C LEU A 71 -12.78 -10.25 -7.62
N PRO A 72 -12.65 -10.95 -6.48
CA PRO A 72 -13.81 -11.47 -5.76
C PRO A 72 -14.74 -10.31 -5.36
N VAL A 73 -16.05 -10.56 -5.37
CA VAL A 73 -17.04 -9.57 -4.91
C VAL A 73 -17.01 -9.51 -3.39
N GLY A 74 -17.02 -8.30 -2.83
CA GLY A 74 -17.07 -8.12 -1.38
C GLY A 74 -16.17 -6.99 -0.88
N LYS A 75 -15.94 -7.01 0.43
CA LYS A 75 -15.03 -6.08 1.10
C LYS A 75 -13.64 -6.69 1.12
N HIS A 76 -12.64 -5.89 0.77
CA HIS A 76 -11.24 -6.30 0.79
C HIS A 76 -10.39 -5.31 1.58
N VAL A 77 -9.34 -5.83 2.21
CA VAL A 77 -8.33 -5.05 2.93
C VAL A 77 -6.97 -5.24 2.26
N LEU A 78 -6.40 -4.13 1.79
CA LEU A 78 -5.11 -4.10 1.10
C LEU A 78 -4.04 -3.57 2.06
N VAL A 79 -2.89 -4.24 2.09
CA VAL A 79 -1.71 -3.79 2.85
C VAL A 79 -0.47 -3.93 1.97
N ALA A 80 0.25 -2.83 1.74
CA ALA A 80 1.52 -2.85 1.05
C ALA A 80 2.68 -2.90 2.05
N ARG A 81 3.81 -3.49 1.64
CA ARG A 81 5.06 -3.44 2.40
C ARG A 81 6.24 -3.07 1.51
N LEU A 82 7.15 -2.29 2.05
CA LEU A 82 8.47 -2.03 1.48
C LEU A 82 9.46 -3.04 2.06
N VAL A 83 10.20 -3.71 1.19
CA VAL A 83 11.17 -4.76 1.52
C VAL A 83 12.57 -4.33 1.10
N ASP A 84 13.54 -4.58 1.96
CA ASP A 84 14.96 -4.48 1.66
C ASP A 84 15.39 -5.70 0.82
N PRO A 85 15.72 -5.54 -0.47
CA PRO A 85 16.01 -6.67 -1.34
C PRO A 85 17.30 -7.41 -0.98
N GLN A 86 18.23 -6.78 -0.25
CA GLN A 86 19.49 -7.42 0.12
C GLN A 86 19.34 -8.31 1.36
N LYS A 87 18.45 -7.91 2.28
CA LYS A 87 18.26 -8.57 3.57
C LYS A 87 16.94 -9.33 3.68
N ASN A 88 16.12 -9.28 2.62
CA ASN A 88 14.77 -9.84 2.55
C ASN A 88 13.92 -9.52 3.80
N ARG A 89 14.01 -8.28 4.29
CA ARG A 89 13.30 -7.84 5.51
C ARG A 89 12.32 -6.73 5.21
N THR A 90 11.18 -6.73 5.90
CA THR A 90 10.22 -5.63 5.82
C THR A 90 10.82 -4.38 6.47
N LEU A 91 10.88 -3.28 5.71
CA LEU A 91 11.29 -1.96 6.18
C LEU A 91 10.10 -1.18 6.75
N LYS A 92 8.94 -1.26 6.10
CA LYS A 92 7.71 -0.55 6.50
C LYS A 92 6.48 -1.23 5.88
N LYS A 93 5.35 -1.19 6.59
CA LYS A 93 4.01 -1.48 6.04
C LYS A 93 3.22 -0.18 5.87
N SER A 94 2.37 -0.13 4.86
CA SER A 94 1.40 0.95 4.68
C SER A 94 0.32 0.90 5.77
N GLN A 95 -0.49 1.96 5.86
CA GLN A 95 -1.80 1.81 6.49
C GLN A 95 -2.67 0.84 5.66
N PRO A 96 -3.57 0.08 6.29
CA PRO A 96 -4.55 -0.72 5.57
C PRO A 96 -5.49 0.18 4.77
N VAL A 97 -5.80 -0.23 3.54
CA VAL A 97 -6.82 0.41 2.71
C VAL A 97 -7.96 -0.57 2.50
N LYS A 98 -9.18 -0.16 2.83
CA LYS A 98 -10.39 -0.95 2.60
C LYS A 98 -11.01 -0.55 1.27
N CYS A 99 -11.44 -1.52 0.48
CA CYS A 99 -12.21 -1.26 -0.74
C CYS A 99 -13.38 -2.26 -0.86
N ILE A 100 -14.33 -1.94 -1.73
CA ILE A 100 -15.51 -2.77 -1.99
C ILE A 100 -15.54 -3.10 -3.48
N VAL A 101 -15.48 -4.37 -3.82
CA VAL A 101 -15.69 -4.84 -5.19
C VAL A 101 -17.17 -5.18 -5.35
N LYS A 102 -17.85 -4.53 -6.31
CA LYS A 102 -19.29 -4.71 -6.57
C LYS A 102 -19.55 -5.43 -7.86
#